data_AF-A0A8H3ASJ4-F1
#
_entry.id   AF-A0A8H3ASJ4-F1
#
_cell.length_a   1.000
_cell.length_b   1.000
_cell.length_c   1.000
_cell.angle_alpha   90.00
_cell.angle_beta   90.00
_cell.angle_gamma   90.00
#
_symmetry.space_group_name_H-M   'P 1'
#
loop_
_entity.id
_entity.type
_entity.pdbx_description
1 polymer ?
#
loop_
_entity_poly.entity_id
_entity_poly.type
_entity_poly.pdbx_seq_one_letter_code
_entity_poly.pdbx_strand_id
1 'polypeptide(L)'
;PDQGTETASKRYQRFESCIYAASQSCSTKWTRDQFEMCFPAWVSEEASVANDIRKQISKFMEQTLVKESSELLRLYDARAAIDALDEAIIEAKKRQAEGDNASHKDEWKPDIDPRTAVRARVMPILEKEQAELQKELDELEEQNRKYIARIQRNRAEYRAIDQEIKSRLSRIDQVYKILNTMDNEDLQQWMLAADEAGTTTAD
;
A
#
# COMPACT_ATOMS: atom_id res chain seq x y z
N PRO A 1 -7.81 -21.94 1.05
CA PRO A 1 -7.22 -20.58 1.08
C PRO A 1 -5.93 -20.62 1.89
N ASP A 2 -4.81 -20.38 1.21
CA ASP A 2 -3.44 -20.48 1.72
C ASP A 2 -3.27 -19.87 3.12
N GLN A 3 -3.09 -20.72 4.13
CA GLN A 3 -2.38 -20.31 5.33
C GLN A 3 -0.90 -20.36 4.97
N GLY A 4 -0.39 -19.20 4.57
CA GLY A 4 1.00 -19.01 4.20
C GLY A 4 1.94 -19.63 5.21
N THR A 5 3.06 -20.11 4.68
CA THR A 5 4.24 -20.63 5.36
C THR A 5 4.95 -19.58 6.22
N GLU A 6 4.22 -18.76 6.96
CA GLU A 6 4.78 -17.91 8.01
C GLU A 6 4.95 -18.74 9.27
N THR A 7 6.10 -18.57 9.92
CA THR A 7 6.38 -19.28 11.17
C THR A 7 5.47 -18.69 12.25
N ALA A 8 4.68 -19.52 12.94
CA ALA A 8 3.78 -19.06 13.98
C ALA A 8 4.52 -18.28 15.07
N SER A 9 3.86 -17.30 15.71
CA SER A 9 4.49 -16.52 16.77
C SER A 9 4.95 -17.42 17.92
N LYS A 10 5.97 -16.96 18.67
CA LYS A 10 6.44 -17.66 19.87
C LYS A 10 5.32 -17.85 20.89
N ARG A 11 4.37 -16.91 20.93
CA ARG A 11 3.20 -16.97 21.81
C ARG A 11 2.24 -18.07 21.40
N TYR A 12 1.91 -18.17 20.11
CA TYR A 12 1.06 -19.25 19.60
C TYR A 12 1.69 -20.62 19.87
N GLN A 13 2.98 -20.78 19.59
CA GLN A 13 3.69 -22.04 19.85
C GLN A 13 3.64 -22.45 21.33
N ARG A 14 3.80 -21.49 22.25
CA ARG A 14 3.66 -21.75 23.70
C ARG A 14 2.24 -22.11 24.07
N PHE A 15 1.26 -21.38 23.54
CA PHE A 15 -0.15 -21.64 23.80
C PHE A 15 -0.56 -23.04 23.34
N GLU A 16 -0.18 -23.41 22.12
CA GLU A 16 -0.37 -24.73 21.55
C GLU A 16 0.34 -25.81 22.40
N SER A 17 1.61 -25.60 22.76
CA SER A 17 2.36 -26.52 23.63
C SER A 17 1.69 -26.72 25.00
N CYS A 18 1.13 -25.67 25.59
CA CYS A 18 0.37 -25.78 26.85
C CYS A 18 -0.89 -26.63 26.69
N ILE A 19 -1.61 -26.53 25.57
CA ILE A 19 -2.79 -27.36 25.29
C ILE A 19 -2.40 -28.83 25.16
N TYR A 20 -1.32 -29.13 24.44
CA TYR A 20 -0.79 -30.49 24.35
C TYR A 20 -0.40 -31.05 25.73
N ALA A 21 0.35 -30.27 26.51
CA ALA A 21 0.76 -30.68 27.86
C ALA A 21 -0.44 -30.89 28.80
N ALA A 22 -1.46 -30.03 28.72
CA ALA A 22 -2.69 -30.17 29.50
C ALA A 22 -3.47 -31.43 29.08
N SER A 23 -3.61 -31.67 27.77
CA SER A 23 -4.28 -32.86 27.23
C SER A 23 -3.59 -34.14 27.69
N GLN A 24 -2.26 -34.19 27.61
CA GLN A 24 -1.47 -35.32 28.09
C GLN A 24 -1.62 -35.52 29.61
N SER A 25 -1.63 -34.42 30.38
CA SER A 25 -1.80 -34.47 31.83
C SER A 25 -3.17 -35.01 32.23
N CYS A 26 -4.24 -34.59 31.54
CA CYS A 26 -5.60 -35.11 31.76
C CYS A 26 -5.70 -36.61 31.49
N SER A 27 -5.09 -37.09 30.40
CA SER A 27 -5.18 -38.49 29.98
C SER A 27 -4.35 -39.46 30.83
N THR A 28 -3.34 -38.96 31.53
CA THR A 28 -2.41 -39.76 32.34
C THR A 28 -2.66 -39.67 33.84
N LYS A 29 -3.57 -38.78 34.28
CA LYS A 29 -3.84 -38.52 35.71
C LYS A 29 -4.37 -39.73 36.48
N TRP A 30 -5.06 -40.64 35.78
CA TRP A 30 -5.71 -41.81 36.37
C TRP A 30 -4.78 -43.03 36.30
N THR A 31 -4.10 -43.25 37.42
CA THR A 31 -3.09 -44.32 37.56
C THR A 31 -3.74 -45.69 37.61
N ARG A 32 -2.93 -46.75 37.44
CA ARG A 32 -3.39 -48.12 37.62
C ARG A 32 -4.04 -48.31 38.99
N ASP A 33 -3.41 -47.81 40.05
CA ASP A 33 -3.88 -47.97 41.42
C ASP A 33 -5.25 -47.32 41.62
N GLN A 34 -5.47 -46.14 41.04
CA GLN A 34 -6.77 -45.46 41.08
C GLN A 34 -7.84 -46.22 40.29
N PHE A 35 -7.45 -46.87 39.19
CA PHE A 35 -8.36 -47.72 38.43
C PHE A 35 -8.74 -48.99 39.21
N GLU A 36 -7.78 -49.60 39.90
CA GLU A 36 -7.98 -50.78 40.75
C GLU A 36 -8.87 -50.47 41.96
N MET A 37 -8.72 -49.30 42.59
CA MET A 37 -9.62 -48.86 43.66
C MET A 37 -11.09 -48.79 43.22
N CYS A 38 -11.35 -48.40 41.97
CA CYS A 38 -12.70 -48.28 41.43
C CYS A 38 -13.26 -49.62 40.92
N PHE A 39 -12.40 -50.53 40.47
CA PHE A 39 -12.79 -51.82 39.88
C PHE A 39 -12.02 -53.02 40.46
N PRO A 40 -12.03 -53.22 41.79
CA PRO A 40 -11.13 -54.17 42.45
C PRO A 40 -11.40 -55.63 42.06
N ALA A 41 -12.67 -56.04 41.98
CA ALA A 41 -13.04 -57.41 41.60
C ALA A 41 -12.55 -57.76 40.20
N TRP A 42 -12.80 -56.89 39.22
CA TRP A 42 -12.41 -57.14 37.82
C TRP A 42 -10.89 -57.10 37.62
N VAL A 43 -10.18 -56.18 38.28
CA VAL A 43 -8.71 -56.14 38.20
C VAL A 43 -8.08 -57.38 38.83
N SER A 44 -8.69 -57.95 39.88
CA SER A 44 -8.21 -59.19 40.51
C SER A 44 -8.38 -60.43 39.62
N GLU A 45 -9.43 -60.47 38.79
CA GLU A 45 -9.71 -61.58 37.88
C GLU A 45 -8.93 -61.46 36.57
N GLU A 46 -8.87 -60.25 35.98
CA GLU A 46 -8.31 -60.02 34.64
C GLU A 46 -7.40 -58.77 34.59
N ALA A 47 -6.35 -58.77 35.40
CA ALA A 47 -5.43 -57.63 35.54
C ALA A 47 -4.82 -57.12 34.21
N SER A 48 -4.54 -58.03 33.26
CA SER A 48 -3.97 -57.67 31.95
C SER A 48 -4.97 -56.89 31.11
N VAL A 49 -6.19 -57.43 30.96
CA VAL A 49 -7.25 -56.85 30.13
C VAL A 49 -7.67 -55.49 30.67
N ALA A 50 -7.83 -55.39 32.00
CA ALA A 50 -8.15 -54.12 32.67
C ALA A 50 -7.08 -53.03 32.42
N ASN A 51 -5.79 -53.39 32.45
CA ASN A 51 -4.71 -52.44 32.18
C ASN A 51 -4.65 -52.01 30.70
N ASP A 52 -4.93 -52.93 29.77
CA ASP A 52 -4.98 -52.62 28.34
C ASP A 52 -6.15 -51.70 28.00
N ILE A 53 -7.34 -51.94 28.58
CA ILE A 53 -8.50 -51.06 28.44
C ILE A 53 -8.21 -49.68 29.02
N ARG A 54 -7.61 -49.58 30.21
CA ARG A 54 -7.21 -48.30 30.81
C ARG A 54 -6.28 -47.51 29.88
N LYS A 55 -5.24 -48.16 29.33
CA LYS A 55 -4.33 -47.53 28.36
C LYS A 55 -5.07 -47.10 27.08
N GLN A 56 -5.99 -47.92 26.59
CA GLN A 56 -6.78 -47.61 25.40
C GLN A 56 -7.65 -46.36 25.61
N ILE A 57 -8.31 -46.24 26.77
CA ILE A 57 -9.11 -45.07 27.12
C ILE A 57 -8.20 -43.85 27.29
N SER A 58 -7.05 -43.97 27.96
CA SER A 58 -6.09 -42.85 28.10
C SER A 58 -5.65 -42.33 26.74
N LYS A 59 -5.28 -43.25 25.82
CA LYS A 59 -4.86 -42.89 24.46
C LYS A 59 -6.01 -42.26 23.67
N PHE A 60 -7.22 -42.81 23.78
CA PHE A 60 -8.40 -42.25 23.13
C PHE A 60 -8.70 -40.83 23.63
N MET A 61 -8.71 -40.61 24.95
CA MET A 61 -8.90 -39.29 25.54
C MET A 61 -7.86 -38.28 25.06
N GLU A 62 -6.58 -38.67 25.04
CA GLU A 62 -5.50 -37.80 24.56
C GLU A 62 -5.71 -37.39 23.10
N GLN A 63 -5.97 -38.36 22.23
CA GLN A 63 -6.18 -38.12 20.81
C GLN A 63 -7.42 -37.26 20.56
N THR A 64 -8.52 -37.51 21.27
CA THR A 64 -9.74 -36.71 21.15
C THR A 64 -9.53 -35.29 21.66
N LEU A 65 -8.94 -35.10 22.84
CA LEU A 65 -8.70 -33.76 23.40
C LEU A 65 -7.81 -32.92 22.48
N VAL A 66 -6.72 -33.49 21.97
CA VAL A 66 -5.83 -32.83 21.02
C VAL A 66 -6.58 -32.45 19.74
N LYS A 67 -7.31 -33.41 19.16
CA LYS A 67 -8.04 -33.18 17.90
C LYS A 67 -9.10 -32.09 18.04
N GLU A 68 -9.96 -32.19 19.05
CA GLU A 68 -11.04 -31.23 19.27
C GLU A 68 -10.49 -29.84 19.62
N SER A 69 -9.41 -29.77 20.41
CA SER A 69 -8.74 -28.50 20.69
C SER A 69 -8.19 -27.87 19.42
N SER A 70 -7.49 -28.63 18.58
CA SER A 70 -6.96 -28.14 17.30
C SER A 70 -8.06 -27.65 16.35
N GLU A 71 -9.19 -28.35 16.28
CA GLU A 71 -10.35 -27.89 15.51
C GLU A 71 -10.93 -26.59 16.07
N LEU A 72 -11.05 -26.45 17.39
CA LEU A 72 -11.48 -25.19 18.01
C LEU A 72 -10.53 -24.04 17.68
N LEU A 73 -9.22 -24.26 17.77
CA LEU A 73 -8.23 -23.22 17.40
C LEU A 73 -8.36 -22.80 15.94
N ARG A 74 -8.66 -23.75 15.05
CA ARG A 74 -8.89 -23.48 13.63
C ARG A 74 -10.20 -22.73 13.39
N LEU A 75 -11.29 -23.13 14.07
CA LEU A 75 -12.61 -22.51 13.92
C LEU A 75 -12.63 -21.04 14.33
N TYR A 76 -11.91 -20.70 15.40
CA TYR A 76 -11.82 -19.32 15.90
C TYR A 76 -10.68 -18.51 15.27
N ASP A 77 -9.96 -19.07 14.30
CA ASP A 77 -8.74 -18.47 13.73
C ASP A 77 -7.78 -17.96 14.83
N ALA A 78 -7.64 -18.77 15.89
CA ALA A 78 -6.95 -18.38 17.11
C ALA A 78 -5.48 -18.07 16.84
N ARG A 79 -4.90 -18.71 15.82
CA ARG A 79 -3.53 -18.43 15.38
C ARG A 79 -3.37 -16.98 14.93
N ALA A 80 -4.19 -16.52 13.98
CA ALA A 80 -4.10 -15.14 13.49
C ALA A 80 -4.34 -14.13 14.61
N ALA A 81 -5.31 -14.39 15.49
CA ALA A 81 -5.59 -13.51 16.63
C ALA A 81 -4.44 -13.44 17.65
N ILE A 82 -3.82 -14.58 17.98
CA ILE A 82 -2.69 -14.64 18.92
C ILE A 82 -1.42 -14.03 18.29
N ASP A 83 -1.20 -14.26 16.99
CA ASP A 83 -0.07 -13.69 16.26
C ASP A 83 -0.19 -12.16 16.18
N ALA A 84 -1.37 -11.62 15.86
CA ALA A 84 -1.64 -10.18 15.88
C ALA A 84 -1.45 -9.57 17.27
N LEU A 85 -1.83 -10.29 18.33
CA LEU A 85 -1.57 -9.86 19.71
C LEU A 85 -0.06 -9.82 20.02
N ASP A 86 0.71 -10.81 19.57
CA ASP A 86 2.15 -10.84 19.81
C ASP A 86 2.85 -9.69 19.08
N GLU A 87 2.44 -9.40 17.84
CA GLU A 87 2.92 -8.25 17.07
C GLU A 87 2.63 -6.93 17.79
N ALA A 88 1.40 -6.70 18.23
CA ALA A 88 1.02 -5.49 18.98
C ALA A 88 1.86 -5.31 20.26
N ILE A 89 2.17 -6.40 20.97
CA ILE A 89 3.02 -6.37 22.17
C ILE A 89 4.48 -6.05 21.81
N ILE A 90 5.01 -6.62 20.74
CA ILE A 90 6.38 -6.33 20.27
C ILE A 90 6.49 -4.85 19.90
N GLU A 91 5.52 -4.34 19.16
CA GLU A 91 5.46 -2.93 18.79
C GLU A 91 5.39 -2.01 20.02
N ALA A 92 4.49 -2.31 20.97
CA ALA A 92 4.38 -1.53 22.20
C ALA A 92 5.69 -1.52 23.00
N LYS A 93 6.39 -2.66 23.10
CA LYS A 93 7.70 -2.75 23.77
C LYS A 93 8.77 -1.94 23.05
N LYS A 94 8.77 -1.96 21.71
CA LYS A 94 9.70 -1.17 20.90
C LYS A 94 9.49 0.32 21.15
N ARG A 95 8.24 0.80 21.10
CA ARG A 95 7.89 2.20 21.39
C ARG A 95 8.29 2.62 22.82
N GLN A 96 8.08 1.74 23.80
CA GLN A 96 8.52 1.98 25.18
C GLN A 96 10.05 2.12 25.29
N ALA A 97 10.80 1.27 24.58
CA ALA A 97 12.27 1.32 24.58
C ALA A 97 12.83 2.58 23.90
N GLU A 98 12.11 3.12 22.92
CA GLU A 98 12.45 4.37 22.22
C GLU A 98 12.22 5.63 23.08
N GLY A 99 11.73 5.47 24.33
CA GLY A 99 11.55 6.56 25.28
C GLY A 99 10.28 7.39 25.05
N ASP A 100 9.38 6.88 24.21
CA ASP A 100 8.16 7.55 23.78
C ASP A 100 7.03 7.39 24.83
N ASN A 101 7.32 7.82 26.07
CA ASN A 101 6.47 7.68 27.25
C ASN A 101 5.37 8.77 27.36
N ALA A 102 5.14 9.55 26.31
CA ALA A 102 4.01 10.48 26.27
C ALA A 102 2.70 9.72 26.06
N SER A 103 1.59 10.22 26.61
CA SER A 103 0.26 9.67 26.33
C SER A 103 0.02 9.73 24.82
N HIS A 104 0.04 8.57 24.18
CA HIS A 104 -0.04 8.44 22.72
C HIS A 104 -1.45 8.76 22.24
N LYS A 105 -1.54 9.37 21.05
CA LYS A 105 -2.83 9.73 20.42
C LYS A 105 -3.72 8.51 20.17
N ASP A 106 -3.12 7.32 20.01
CA ASP A 106 -3.79 6.03 19.79
C ASP A 106 -3.79 5.11 21.03
N GLU A 107 -3.57 5.64 22.23
CA GLU A 107 -3.71 4.85 23.45
C GLU A 107 -5.16 4.41 23.64
N TRP A 108 -5.40 3.10 23.70
CA TRP A 108 -6.72 2.56 23.96
C TRP A 108 -7.16 2.92 25.39
N LYS A 109 -8.39 3.44 25.51
CA LYS A 109 -9.01 3.78 26.79
C LYS A 109 -10.33 3.02 26.94
N PRO A 110 -10.68 2.54 28.15
CA PRO A 110 -11.91 1.79 28.37
C PRO A 110 -13.17 2.63 28.07
N ASP A 111 -13.13 3.94 28.36
CA ASP A 111 -14.25 4.85 28.14
C ASP A 111 -14.13 5.64 26.82
N ILE A 112 -13.69 4.98 25.74
CA ILE A 112 -13.58 5.63 24.44
C ILE A 112 -14.97 5.85 23.82
N ASP A 113 -15.26 7.10 23.45
CA ASP A 113 -16.48 7.40 22.70
C ASP A 113 -16.47 6.66 21.34
N PRO A 114 -17.59 6.03 20.91
CA PRO A 114 -17.64 5.28 19.66
C PRO A 114 -17.19 6.07 18.43
N ARG A 115 -17.43 7.40 18.39
CA ARG A 115 -16.97 8.23 17.26
C ARG A 115 -15.45 8.36 17.28
N THR A 116 -14.84 8.45 18.45
CA THR A 116 -13.38 8.49 18.60
C THR A 116 -12.75 7.18 18.16
N ALA A 117 -13.33 6.04 18.53
CA ALA A 117 -12.86 4.72 18.08
C ALA A 117 -12.93 4.56 16.55
N VAL A 118 -14.04 5.00 15.93
CA VAL A 118 -14.16 5.01 14.46
C VAL A 118 -13.13 5.93 13.82
N ARG A 119 -12.93 7.13 14.36
CA ARG A 119 -11.93 8.08 13.84
C ARG A 119 -10.51 7.55 13.93
N ALA A 120 -10.12 6.89 15.03
CA ALA A 120 -8.79 6.30 15.18
C ALA A 120 -8.50 5.29 14.05
N ARG A 121 -9.50 4.52 13.63
CA ARG A 121 -9.36 3.57 12.52
C ARG A 121 -9.33 4.25 11.14
N VAL A 122 -10.10 5.31 10.95
CA VAL A 122 -10.30 5.95 9.64
C VAL A 122 -9.23 7.00 9.34
N MET A 123 -8.70 7.68 10.37
CA MET A 123 -7.70 8.76 10.21
C MET A 123 -6.45 8.32 9.44
N PRO A 124 -5.79 7.18 9.73
CA PRO A 124 -4.60 6.77 8.99
C PRO A 124 -4.87 6.54 7.49
N ILE A 125 -6.07 6.08 7.15
CA ILE A 125 -6.49 5.88 5.76
C ILE A 125 -6.66 7.26 5.09
N LEU A 126 -7.37 8.18 5.75
CA LEU A 126 -7.59 9.53 5.22
C LEU A 126 -6.28 10.32 5.08
N GLU A 127 -5.35 10.18 6.01
CA GLU A 127 -4.03 10.82 5.92
C GLU A 127 -3.22 10.28 4.73
N LYS A 128 -3.30 8.98 4.45
CA LYS A 128 -2.67 8.38 3.27
C LYS A 128 -3.29 8.91 1.97
N GLU A 129 -4.62 8.90 1.86
CA GLU A 129 -5.33 9.41 0.69
C GLU A 129 -5.06 10.90 0.46
N GLN A 130 -5.02 11.69 1.54
CA GLN A 130 -4.66 13.10 1.47
C GLN A 130 -3.25 13.29 0.90
N ALA A 131 -2.28 12.51 1.35
CA ALA A 131 -0.90 12.58 0.87
C ALA A 131 -0.80 12.21 -0.63
N GLU A 132 -1.55 11.20 -1.07
CA GLU A 132 -1.61 10.80 -2.47
C GLU A 132 -2.23 11.90 -3.34
N LEU A 133 -3.38 12.45 -2.93
CA LEU A 133 -4.04 13.55 -3.65
C LEU A 133 -3.17 14.81 -3.71
N GLN A 134 -2.45 15.14 -2.63
CA GLN A 134 -1.55 16.28 -2.62
C GLN A 134 -0.42 16.10 -3.64
N LYS A 135 0.13 14.88 -3.73
CA LYS A 135 1.17 14.57 -4.72
C LYS A 135 0.64 14.72 -6.15
N GLU A 136 -0.55 14.22 -6.43
CA GLU A 136 -1.18 14.38 -7.75
C GLU A 136 -1.43 15.85 -8.10
N LEU A 137 -1.87 16.65 -7.12
CA LEU A 137 -2.07 18.08 -7.30
C LEU A 137 -0.75 18.78 -7.64
N ASP A 138 0.32 18.49 -6.90
CA ASP A 138 1.65 19.08 -7.14
C ASP A 138 2.18 18.72 -8.54
N GLU A 139 1.97 17.48 -8.99
CA GLU A 139 2.33 17.03 -10.34
C GLU A 139 1.53 17.77 -11.43
N LEU A 140 0.22 17.94 -11.25
CA LEU A 140 -0.63 18.67 -12.17
C LEU A 140 -0.29 20.15 -12.24
N GLU A 141 -0.01 20.78 -11.09
CA GLU A 141 0.41 22.17 -11.05
C GLU A 141 1.74 22.38 -11.78
N GLU A 142 2.69 21.46 -11.62
CA GLU A 142 3.97 21.52 -12.34
C GLU A 142 3.80 21.36 -13.85
N GLN A 143 2.92 20.45 -14.28
CA GLN A 143 2.59 20.32 -15.70
C GLN A 143 1.91 21.59 -16.24
N ASN A 144 0.99 22.18 -15.48
CA ASN A 144 0.31 23.40 -15.86
C ASN A 144 1.29 24.58 -15.99
N ARG A 145 2.23 24.72 -15.04
CA ARG A 145 3.34 25.70 -15.13
C ARG A 145 4.13 25.54 -16.43
N LYS A 146 4.48 24.31 -16.80
CA LYS A 146 5.18 24.02 -18.08
C LYS A 146 4.34 24.39 -19.30
N TYR A 147 3.05 24.07 -19.30
CA TYR A 147 2.15 24.41 -20.40
C TYR A 147 1.95 25.93 -20.55
N ILE A 148 1.76 26.65 -19.45
CA ILE A 148 1.65 28.11 -19.47
C ILE A 148 2.93 28.73 -20.03
N ALA A 149 4.11 28.27 -19.57
CA ALA A 149 5.39 28.75 -20.10
C ALA A 149 5.52 28.50 -21.61
N ARG A 150 5.09 27.32 -22.09
CA ARG A 150 5.07 26.99 -23.52
C ARG A 150 4.13 27.90 -24.30
N ILE A 151 2.92 28.15 -23.80
CA ILE A 151 1.93 29.04 -24.44
C ILE A 151 2.49 30.47 -24.52
N GLN A 152 3.13 30.95 -23.46
CA GLN A 152 3.75 32.29 -23.46
C GLN A 152 4.88 32.40 -24.48
N ARG A 153 5.76 31.40 -24.58
CA ARG A 153 6.80 31.33 -25.61
C ARG A 153 6.20 31.36 -27.02
N ASN A 154 5.23 30.48 -27.30
CA ASN A 154 4.56 30.44 -28.60
C ASN A 154 3.89 31.79 -28.94
N ARG A 155 3.23 32.44 -27.97
CA ARG A 155 2.63 33.77 -28.16
C ARG A 155 3.67 34.83 -28.49
N ALA A 156 4.84 34.79 -27.87
CA ALA A 156 5.94 35.71 -28.19
C ALA A 156 6.46 35.47 -29.62
N GLU A 157 6.64 34.21 -30.02
CA GLU A 157 7.04 33.83 -31.37
C GLU A 157 6.02 34.30 -32.43
N TYR A 158 4.72 34.06 -32.20
CA TYR A 158 3.66 34.54 -33.10
C TYR A 158 3.66 36.07 -33.25
N ARG A 159 3.87 36.82 -32.15
CA ARG A 159 3.96 38.28 -32.21
C ARG A 159 5.16 38.76 -33.01
N ALA A 160 6.31 38.10 -32.87
CA ALA A 160 7.50 38.43 -33.64
C ALA A 160 7.29 38.17 -35.14
N ILE A 161 6.68 37.02 -35.49
CA ILE A 161 6.33 36.70 -36.88
C ILE A 161 5.33 37.71 -37.45
N ASP A 162 4.28 38.07 -36.69
CA ASP A 162 3.28 39.03 -37.13
C ASP A 162 3.89 40.44 -37.36
N GLN A 163 4.83 40.85 -36.50
CA GLN A 163 5.59 42.09 -36.71
C GLN A 163 6.45 42.04 -37.97
N GLU A 164 7.14 40.92 -38.22
CA GLU A 164 7.95 40.73 -39.43
C GLU A 164 7.09 40.73 -40.70
N ILE A 165 5.94 40.06 -40.68
CA ILE A 165 4.99 40.07 -41.80
C ILE A 165 4.51 41.50 -42.08
N LYS A 166 4.12 42.25 -41.04
CA LYS A 166 3.69 43.66 -41.19
C LYS A 166 4.81 44.54 -41.77
N SER A 167 6.05 44.33 -41.34
CA SER A 167 7.24 45.04 -41.86
C SER A 167 7.49 44.72 -43.34
N ARG A 168 7.35 43.45 -43.75
CA ARG A 168 7.48 43.05 -45.17
C ARG A 168 6.36 43.61 -46.03
N LEU A 169 5.11 43.55 -45.55
CA LEU A 169 3.96 44.11 -46.25
C LEU A 169 4.08 45.62 -46.41
N SER A 170 4.57 46.34 -45.41
CA SER A 170 4.77 47.79 -45.53
C SER A 170 5.85 48.15 -46.55
N ARG A 171 6.93 47.36 -46.65
CA ARG A 171 7.93 47.51 -47.72
C ARG A 171 7.34 47.26 -49.10
N ILE A 172 6.52 46.22 -49.25
CA ILE A 172 5.83 45.94 -50.53
C ILE A 172 4.87 47.09 -50.89
N ASP A 173 4.11 47.61 -49.93
CA ASP A 173 3.22 48.77 -50.15
C ASP A 173 4.00 50.03 -50.56
N GLN A 174 5.17 50.26 -49.96
CA GLN A 174 6.08 51.35 -50.38
C GLN A 174 6.58 51.16 -51.82
N VAL A 175 7.04 49.96 -52.18
CA VAL A 175 7.48 49.66 -53.56
C VAL A 175 6.33 49.83 -54.55
N TYR A 176 5.13 49.33 -54.21
CA TYR A 176 3.94 49.49 -55.05
C TYR A 176 3.58 50.96 -55.28
N LYS A 177 3.64 51.79 -54.23
CA LYS A 177 3.42 53.24 -54.35
C LYS A 177 4.43 53.90 -55.27
N ILE A 178 5.72 53.58 -55.12
CA ILE A 178 6.79 54.10 -55.98
C ILE A 178 6.52 53.73 -57.44
N LEU A 179 6.22 52.45 -57.71
CA LEU A 179 5.94 51.93 -59.05
C LEU A 179 4.74 52.62 -59.70
N ASN A 180 3.69 52.89 -58.93
CA ASN A 180 2.48 53.55 -59.42
C ASN A 180 2.65 55.07 -59.63
N THR A 181 3.72 55.66 -59.07
CA THR A 181 4.06 57.08 -59.26
C THR A 181 5.10 57.33 -60.35
N MET A 182 5.78 56.29 -60.85
CA MET A 182 6.72 56.41 -61.96
C MET A 182 5.99 56.61 -63.29
N ASP A 183 6.60 57.38 -64.19
CA ASP A 183 6.12 57.46 -65.56
C ASP A 183 6.54 56.22 -66.38
N ASN A 184 6.05 56.11 -67.62
CA ASN A 184 6.25 54.92 -68.45
C ASN A 184 7.70 54.81 -68.99
N GLU A 185 8.46 55.90 -69.07
CA GLU A 185 9.87 55.89 -69.48
C GLU A 185 10.80 55.50 -68.31
N ASP A 186 10.51 56.00 -67.11
CA ASP A 186 11.21 55.66 -65.86
C ASP A 186 11.02 54.17 -65.50
N LEU A 187 9.80 53.64 -65.72
CA LEU A 187 9.49 52.22 -65.56
C LEU A 187 10.30 51.33 -66.51
N GLN A 188 10.49 51.76 -67.76
CA GLN A 188 11.28 51.03 -68.75
C GLN A 188 12.77 51.03 -68.41
N GLN A 189 13.32 52.15 -67.96
CA GLN A 189 14.72 52.21 -67.49
C GLN A 189 14.95 51.34 -66.25
N TRP A 190 14.01 51.36 -65.29
CA TRP A 190 14.14 50.56 -64.07
C TRP A 190 14.06 49.05 -64.36
N MET A 191 13.22 48.63 -65.32
CA MET A 191 13.11 47.24 -65.74
C MET A 191 14.38 46.74 -66.44
N LEU A 192 15.00 47.57 -67.28
CA LEU A 192 16.28 47.26 -67.92
C LEU A 192 17.42 47.12 -66.90
N ALA A 193 17.51 48.05 -65.93
CA ALA A 193 18.52 47.98 -64.86
C ALA A 193 18.32 46.77 -63.93
N ALA A 194 17.08 46.35 -63.68
CA ALA A 194 16.77 45.18 -62.86
C ALA A 194 17.15 43.86 -63.58
N ASP A 195 16.98 43.78 -64.89
CA ASP A 195 17.35 42.63 -65.72
C ASP A 195 18.88 42.45 -65.79
N GLU A 196 19.63 43.55 -65.92
CA GLU A 196 21.10 43.56 -65.84
C GLU A 196 21.61 43.15 -64.44
N ALA A 197 20.92 43.57 -63.36
CA ALA A 197 21.28 43.18 -62.00
C ALA A 197 20.95 41.71 -61.68
N GLY A 198 19.86 41.16 -62.21
CA GLY A 198 19.46 39.76 -62.03
C GLY A 198 20.36 38.78 -62.77
N THR A 199 20.81 39.16 -63.97
CA THR A 199 21.76 38.36 -64.79
C THR A 199 23.15 38.27 -64.17
N THR A 200 23.55 39.23 -63.33
CA THR A 200 24.85 39.22 -62.63
C THR A 200 24.89 38.25 -61.42
N THR A 201 23.75 37.74 -60.96
CA THR A 201 23.67 36.79 -59.81
C THR A 201 23.58 35.31 -60.20
N ALA A 202 23.68 34.99 -61.49
CA ALA A 202 23.50 33.64 -62.03
C ALA A 202 24.77 32.97 -62.59
N ASP A 203 25.96 33.50 -62.31
CA ASP A 203 27.26 32.84 -62.52
C ASP A 203 27.96 32.52 -61.18
#